data_AF-A0A9N9IAK5-F1
#
_entry.id   AF-A0A9N9IAK5-F1
#
_cell.length_a   1.000
_cell.length_b   1.000
_cell.length_c   1.000
_cell.angle_alpha   90.00
_cell.angle_beta   90.00
_cell.angle_gamma   90.00
#
_symmetry.space_group_name_H-M   'P 1'
#
loop_
_entity.id
_entity.type
_entity.pdbx_description
1 polymer ?
#
loop_
_entity_poly.entity_id
_entity_poly.type
_entity_poly.pdbx_seq_one_letter_code
_entity_poly.pdbx_strand_id
1 'polypeptide(L)'
;ARISKLDTFFLTLQSYQQISHQSTKELMDKLKQLEKNQEQEGFELALEDIKRLITDKFLELQVKNRLQLIMQYINLQLKGFKSMDANKNLAVSIGKGDY
;
A
#
# COMPACT_ATOMS: atom_id res chain seq x y z
N ALA A 1 10.34 5.77 42.52
CA ALA A 1 11.37 5.25 41.60
C ALA A 1 10.90 5.48 40.17
N ARG A 2 11.71 6.11 39.32
CA ARG A 2 11.38 6.35 37.90
C ARG A 2 11.70 5.06 37.14
N ILE A 3 10.68 4.34 36.69
CA ILE A 3 10.86 3.13 35.87
C ILE A 3 11.58 3.58 34.58
N SER A 4 12.69 2.94 34.25
CA SER A 4 13.44 3.30 33.05
C SER A 4 12.68 2.84 31.80
N LYS A 5 12.88 3.52 30.67
CA LYS A 5 12.30 3.10 29.37
C LYS A 5 12.70 1.66 29.01
N LEU A 6 13.85 1.21 29.50
CA LEU A 6 14.37 -0.14 29.31
C LEU A 6 13.57 -1.15 30.12
N ASP A 7 13.18 -0.81 31.35
CA ASP A 7 12.31 -1.64 32.18
C ASP A 7 10.90 -1.74 31.59
N THR A 8 10.40 -0.65 30.98
CA THR A 8 9.14 -0.67 30.22
C THR A 8 9.22 -1.61 29.02
N PHE A 9 10.36 -1.64 28.32
CA PHE A 9 10.61 -2.52 27.17
C PHE A 9 10.64 -4.00 27.56
N PHE A 10 11.31 -4.34 28.67
CA PHE A 10 11.34 -5.73 29.15
C PHE A 10 9.99 -6.21 29.67
N LEU A 11 9.23 -5.34 30.35
CA LEU A 11 7.86 -5.65 30.78
C LEU A 11 6.90 -5.83 29.60
N THR A 12 7.03 -5.01 28.54
CA THR A 12 6.25 -5.20 27.32
C THR A 12 6.66 -6.49 26.61
N LEU A 13 7.94 -6.78 26.46
CA LEU A 13 8.42 -8.03 25.84
C LEU A 13 7.93 -9.28 26.60
N GLN A 14 7.93 -9.24 27.93
CA GLN A 14 7.37 -10.31 28.76
C GLN A 14 5.85 -10.42 28.63
N SER A 15 5.13 -9.30 28.47
CA SER A 15 3.69 -9.31 28.16
C SER A 15 3.39 -9.90 26.78
N TYR A 16 4.29 -9.72 25.80
CA TYR A 16 4.21 -10.37 24.49
C TYR A 16 4.49 -11.87 24.56
N GLN A 17 5.38 -12.30 25.46
CA GLN A 17 5.62 -13.73 25.73
C GLN A 17 4.44 -14.39 26.47
N GLN A 18 3.59 -13.62 27.16
CA GLN A 18 2.35 -14.09 27.80
C GLN A 18 1.16 -14.24 26.85
N ILE A 19 1.29 -13.88 25.56
CA ILE A 19 0.28 -14.21 24.53
C ILE A 19 0.47 -15.68 24.11
N SER A 20 0.28 -16.59 25.06
CA SER A 20 0.16 -18.01 24.82
C SER A 20 -1.24 -18.29 24.27
N HIS A 21 -1.34 -18.44 22.94
CA HIS A 21 -2.16 -19.45 22.24
C HIS A 21 -2.33 -19.19 20.73
N GLN A 22 -1.83 -18.09 20.18
CA GLN A 22 -1.69 -18.01 18.72
C GLN A 22 -0.42 -18.75 18.31
N SER A 23 -0.55 -19.77 17.48
CA SER A 23 0.62 -20.38 16.84
C SER A 23 1.43 -19.28 16.15
N THR A 24 2.76 -19.34 16.20
CA THR A 24 3.64 -18.37 15.52
C THR A 24 3.25 -18.18 14.05
N LYS A 25 2.68 -19.21 13.43
CA LYS A 25 2.09 -19.18 12.08
C LYS A 25 0.90 -18.22 11.97
N GLU A 26 -0.04 -18.25 12.91
CA GLU A 26 -1.22 -17.38 12.92
C GLU A 26 -0.86 -15.91 13.15
N LEU A 27 0.17 -15.63 13.96
CA LEU A 27 0.73 -14.28 14.12
C LEU A 27 1.33 -13.77 12.80
N MET A 28 2.14 -14.60 12.13
CA MET A 28 2.75 -14.25 10.85
C MET A 28 1.71 -14.04 9.74
N ASP A 29 0.64 -14.83 9.74
CA ASP A 29 -0.46 -14.67 8.78
C ASP A 29 -1.23 -13.36 9.02
N LYS A 30 -1.47 -12.98 10.28
CA LYS A 30 -2.08 -11.68 10.64
C LYS A 30 -1.19 -10.49 10.25
N LEU A 31 0.13 -10.59 10.45
CA LEU A 31 1.07 -9.53 10.06
C LEU A 31 1.07 -9.33 8.54
N LYS A 32 1.12 -10.41 7.75
CA LYS A 32 1.01 -10.33 6.28
C LYS A 32 -0.33 -9.74 5.81
N GLN A 33 -1.42 -10.07 6.49
CA GLN A 33 -2.72 -9.47 6.21
C GLN A 33 -2.73 -7.97 6.54
N LEU A 34 -2.10 -7.57 7.65
CA LEU A 34 -2.00 -6.16 8.04
C LEU A 34 -1.16 -5.35 7.03
N GLU A 35 0.00 -5.87 6.61
CA GLU A 35 0.83 -5.26 5.57
C GLU A 35 0.04 -5.07 4.27
N LYS A 36 -0.68 -6.12 3.84
CA LYS A 36 -1.53 -6.05 2.64
C LYS A 36 -2.65 -5.01 2.78
N ASN A 37 -3.27 -4.92 3.96
CA ASN A 37 -4.32 -3.95 4.23
C ASN A 37 -3.77 -2.51 4.22
N GLN A 38 -2.59 -2.29 4.79
CA GLN A 38 -1.91 -0.98 4.78
C GLN A 38 -1.52 -0.55 3.36
N GLU A 39 -1.00 -1.47 2.55
CA GLU A 39 -0.72 -1.20 1.13
C GLU A 39 -2.00 -0.81 0.38
N GLN A 40 -3.10 -1.53 0.60
CA GLN A 40 -4.38 -1.24 -0.02
C GLN A 40 -4.93 0.14 0.39
N GLU A 41 -4.92 0.46 1.68
CA GLU A 41 -5.34 1.76 2.20
C GLU A 41 -4.48 2.90 1.63
N GLY A 42 -3.16 2.69 1.54
CA GLY A 42 -2.24 3.64 0.92
C GLY A 42 -2.54 3.91 -0.56
N PHE A 43 -2.90 2.86 -1.32
CA PHE A 43 -3.32 3.01 -2.72
C PHE A 43 -4.67 3.71 -2.86
N GLU A 44 -5.62 3.45 -1.97
CA GLU A 44 -6.93 4.10 -1.96
C GLU A 44 -6.81 5.61 -1.69
N LEU A 45 -6.00 6.01 -0.70
CA LEU A 45 -5.70 7.42 -0.41
C LEU A 45 -5.01 8.12 -1.59
N ALA A 46 -4.00 7.47 -2.18
CA ALA A 46 -3.31 8.02 -3.36
C ALA A 46 -4.26 8.22 -4.55
N LEU A 47 -5.24 7.33 -4.71
CA LEU A 47 -6.24 7.42 -5.77
C LEU A 47 -7.20 8.60 -5.57
N GLU A 48 -7.58 8.89 -4.32
CA GLU A 48 -8.39 10.07 -3.98
C GLU A 48 -7.64 11.37 -4.30
N ASP A 49 -6.37 11.47 -3.89
CA ASP A 49 -5.53 12.63 -4.19
C ASP A 49 -5.35 12.85 -5.70
N ILE A 50 -5.11 11.78 -6.46
CA ILE A 50 -4.97 11.86 -7.92
C ILE A 50 -6.27 12.32 -8.58
N LYS A 51 -7.43 11.80 -8.14
CA LYS A 51 -8.74 12.25 -8.65
C LYS A 51 -8.92 13.75 -8.43
N ARG A 52 -8.58 14.26 -7.24
CA ARG A 52 -8.62 15.70 -6.93
C ARG A 52 -7.71 16.49 -7.88
N LEU A 53 -6.47 16.06 -8.08
CA LEU A 53 -5.51 16.73 -8.97
C LEU A 53 -5.95 16.74 -10.44
N ILE A 54 -6.54 15.65 -10.94
CA ILE A 54 -7.04 15.60 -12.34
C ILE A 54 -8.16 16.62 -12.57
N THR A 55 -9.01 16.85 -11.56
CA THR A 55 -10.11 17.83 -11.65
C THR A 55 -9.66 19.29 -11.58
N ASP A 56 -8.40 19.54 -11.20
CA ASP A 56 -7.85 20.90 -11.15
C ASP A 56 -7.79 21.51 -12.56
N LYS A 57 -8.41 22.68 -12.74
CA LYS A 57 -8.48 23.40 -14.01
C LYS A 57 -7.15 24.03 -14.40
N PHE A 58 -6.28 24.32 -13.43
CA PHE A 58 -4.98 24.97 -13.65
C PHE A 58 -3.87 23.99 -14.03
N LEU A 59 -4.12 22.69 -13.90
CA LEU A 59 -3.15 21.67 -14.25
C LEU A 59 -3.01 21.54 -15.77
N GLU A 60 -1.76 21.51 -16.24
CA GLU A 60 -1.46 21.30 -17.65
C GLU A 60 -1.98 19.95 -18.16
N LEU A 61 -2.41 19.92 -19.43
CA LEU A 61 -2.95 18.71 -20.06
C LEU A 61 -1.96 17.53 -20.00
N GLN A 62 -0.66 17.77 -20.20
CA GLN A 62 0.35 16.72 -20.14
C GLN A 62 0.46 16.11 -18.74
N VAL A 63 0.33 16.93 -17.69
CA VAL A 63 0.34 16.47 -16.31
C VAL A 63 -0.93 15.66 -16.02
N LYS A 64 -2.10 16.11 -16.50
CA LYS A 64 -3.36 15.35 -16.38
C LYS A 64 -3.26 13.97 -17.03
N ASN A 65 -2.69 13.88 -18.23
CA ASN A 65 -2.50 12.61 -18.91
C ASN A 65 -1.59 11.67 -18.11
N ARG A 66 -0.50 12.19 -17.51
CA ARG A 66 0.37 11.38 -16.63
C ARG A 66 -0.36 10.92 -15.38
N LEU A 67 -1.15 11.78 -14.74
CA LEU A 67 -1.95 11.43 -13.57
C LEU A 67 -3.00 10.36 -13.90
N GLN A 68 -3.62 10.40 -15.07
CA GLN A 68 -4.54 9.35 -15.53
C GLN A 68 -3.83 8.00 -15.68
N LEU A 69 -2.58 7.96 -16.16
CA LEU A 69 -1.79 6.73 -16.24
C LEU A 69 -1.43 6.18 -14.86
N ILE A 70 -1.04 7.05 -13.92
CA ILE A 70 -0.77 6.66 -12.53
C ILE A 70 -2.05 6.12 -11.88
N MET A 71 -3.20 6.76 -12.12
CA MET A 71 -4.50 6.27 -11.65
C MET A 71 -4.84 4.89 -12.22
N GLN A 72 -4.58 4.64 -13.51
CA GLN A 72 -4.79 3.32 -14.12
C GLN A 72 -3.87 2.26 -13.51
N TYR A 73 -2.59 2.59 -13.28
CA TYR A 73 -1.66 1.70 -12.61
C TYR A 73 -2.12 1.32 -11.19
N ILE A 74 -2.52 2.31 -10.38
CA ILE A 74 -3.02 2.08 -9.01
C ILE A 74 -4.28 1.20 -9.04
N ASN A 75 -5.20 1.45 -9.96
CA ASN A 75 -6.39 0.62 -10.12
C ASN A 75 -6.07 -0.84 -10.47
N LEU A 76 -4.99 -1.10 -11.23
CA LEU A 76 -4.53 -2.47 -11.52
C LEU A 76 -3.94 -3.14 -10.27
N GLN A 77 -3.15 -2.41 -9.48
CA GLN A 77 -2.63 -2.89 -8.19
C GLN A 77 -3.76 -3.26 -7.22
N LEU A 78 -4.76 -2.40 -7.09
CA LEU A 78 -5.95 -2.65 -6.24
C LEU A 78 -6.76 -3.86 -6.72
N LYS A 79 -6.72 -4.19 -8.01
CA LYS A 79 -7.32 -5.42 -8.58
C LYS A 79 -6.46 -6.66 -8.37
N GLY A 80 -5.30 -6.54 -7.73
CA GLY A 80 -4.39 -7.65 -7.42
C GLY A 80 -3.39 -7.97 -8.52
N PHE A 81 -3.21 -7.11 -9.53
CA PHE A 81 -2.15 -7.29 -10.52
C PHE A 81 -0.79 -7.01 -9.88
N LYS A 82 0.19 -7.90 -10.11
CA LYS A 82 1.58 -7.62 -9.72
C LYS A 82 2.11 -6.43 -10.53
N SER A 83 3.09 -5.70 -9.97
CA SER A 83 3.71 -4.53 -10.62
C SER A 83 4.11 -4.75 -12.08
N MET A 84 4.74 -5.88 -12.39
CA MET A 84 5.13 -6.20 -13.76
C MET A 84 3.92 -6.35 -14.70
N ASP A 85 2.86 -7.02 -14.25
CA ASP A 85 1.66 -7.27 -15.06
C ASP A 85 0.83 -5.99 -15.21
N ALA A 86 0.75 -5.16 -14.17
CA ALA A 86 0.13 -3.85 -14.22
C ALA A 86 0.83 -2.93 -15.24
N ASN A 87 2.16 -2.92 -15.25
CA ASN A 87 2.96 -2.16 -16.20
C ASN A 87 2.77 -2.64 -17.64
N LYS A 88 2.73 -3.96 -17.87
CA LYS A 88 2.47 -4.53 -19.20
C LYS A 88 1.08 -4.13 -19.72
N ASN A 89 0.04 -4.28 -18.88
CA ASN A 89 -1.32 -3.89 -19.25
C ASN A 89 -1.42 -2.39 -19.56
N LEU A 90 -0.75 -1.55 -18.78
CA LEU A 90 -0.69 -0.11 -19.03
C LEU A 90 0.06 0.23 -20.32
N ALA A 91 1.19 -0.45 -20.61
CA ALA A 91 1.95 -0.24 -21.84
C ALA A 91 1.13 -0.61 -23.09
N VAL A 92 0.37 -1.72 -23.02
CA VAL A 92 -0.57 -2.11 -24.08
C VAL A 92 -1.68 -1.07 -24.25
N SER A 93 -2.27 -0.57 -23.16
CA SER A 93 -3.39 0.40 -23.24
C SER A 93 -3.00 1.75 -23.86
N ILE A 94 -1.71 2.11 -23.86
CA ILE A 94 -1.19 3.32 -24.49
C ILE A 94 -0.50 3.08 -25.85
N GLY A 95 -0.65 1.88 -26.43
CA GLY A 95 -0.07 1.53 -27.74
C GLY A 95 1.46 1.39 -27.74
N LYS A 96 2.05 1.05 -26.59
CA LYS A 96 3.49 0.78 -26.40
C LYS A 96 3.78 -0.70 -26.13
N GLY A 97 2.80 -1.58 -26.36
CA GLY A 97 2.84 -2.98 -25.97
C GLY A 97 3.47 -3.91 -27.00
N ASP A 98 4.79 -3.83 -27.17
CA ASP A 98 5.61 -4.94 -27.68
C ASP A 98 6.56 -5.35 -26.54
N TYR A 99 6.08 -6.16 -25.57
CA TYR A 99 6.86 -6.65 -24.42
C TYR A 99 6.77 -8.16 -24.26
#